data_AF-A0A285SXS4-F1
#
_entry.id   AF-A0A285SXS4-F1
#
_cell.length_a   1.000
_cell.length_b   1.000
_cell.length_c   1.000
_cell.angle_alpha   90.00
_cell.angle_beta   90.00
_cell.angle_gamma   90.00
#
_symmetry.space_group_name_H-M   'P 1'
#
loop_
_entity.id
_entity.type
_entity.pdbx_description
1 polymer ?
#
loop_
_entity_poly.entity_id
_entity_poly.type
_entity_poly.pdbx_seq_one_letter_code
_entity_poly.pdbx_strand_id
1 'polypeptide(L)'
;MKKNGLRIDANYTEDVVGFALESFLTLLGFPRQRFTIEPFSWAAERWLGADARLHSAIRGFRPFYMQFKRPAAYPDFSTSKIIRDRRKAELSIAPRALYFPLRQKQESHRDFQHNVLLRLREKLLHRDLGDAAYVCPLFLDRSAYRLSLHWSGLTRWPRFWRHHPWEWEDILLEDGGRTARFERIPVLAEHVTVPPHKRITSAAHSYSFTEQGTELCFHSPQALPEGSMSLADFLGKLVNGFLRGEKLSPDQSNDTLTELIGAVYGDSGEDMTRYLLEGDGPLRHWFAWGDHLRAHYAIEQYALVRWEAGLPELF
;
A
#
# COMPACT_ATOMS: atom_id res chain seq x y z
N MET A 1 -6.17 -30.31 -21.81
CA MET A 1 -6.34 -29.07 -22.60
C MET A 1 -6.50 -27.88 -21.66
N LYS A 2 -5.66 -26.83 -21.77
CA LYS A 2 -5.57 -25.73 -20.80
C LYS A 2 -6.82 -24.82 -20.85
N LYS A 3 -7.59 -24.76 -19.75
CA LYS A 3 -8.75 -23.87 -19.50
C LYS A 3 -8.41 -22.35 -19.41
N ASN A 4 -7.33 -21.91 -20.07
CA ASN A 4 -6.80 -20.54 -19.94
C ASN A 4 -7.14 -19.61 -21.11
N GLY A 5 -7.88 -20.07 -22.13
CA GLY A 5 -8.03 -19.36 -23.41
C GLY A 5 -8.69 -17.98 -23.36
N LEU A 6 -9.32 -17.59 -22.25
CA LEU A 6 -10.01 -16.29 -22.09
C LEU A 6 -9.45 -15.43 -20.95
N ARG A 7 -8.33 -15.83 -20.35
CA ARG A 7 -7.69 -15.05 -19.29
C ARG A 7 -6.92 -13.89 -19.94
N ILE A 8 -7.19 -12.68 -19.50
CA ILE A 8 -6.45 -11.48 -19.92
C ILE A 8 -5.55 -11.09 -18.76
N ASP A 9 -4.25 -11.15 -18.94
CA ASP A 9 -3.28 -10.73 -17.93
C ASP A 9 -2.80 -9.31 -18.19
N ALA A 10 -2.52 -8.56 -17.13
CA ALA A 10 -1.93 -7.24 -17.29
C ALA A 10 -0.50 -7.32 -17.86
N ASN A 11 -0.15 -6.40 -18.75
CA ASN A 11 1.14 -6.35 -19.47
C ASN A 11 2.22 -5.50 -18.75
N TYR A 12 2.14 -5.43 -17.42
CA TYR A 12 3.13 -4.78 -16.55
C TYR A 12 3.37 -5.63 -15.29
N THR A 13 4.36 -5.27 -14.47
CA THR A 13 4.70 -5.97 -13.22
C THR A 13 4.24 -5.18 -11.99
N GLU A 14 4.20 -5.84 -10.84
CA GLU A 14 3.88 -5.20 -9.55
C GLU A 14 4.88 -4.09 -9.22
N ASP A 15 6.16 -4.23 -9.59
CA ASP A 15 7.20 -3.21 -9.39
C ASP A 15 6.91 -1.91 -10.15
N VAL A 16 6.29 -1.99 -11.33
CA VAL A 16 5.91 -0.78 -12.11
C VAL A 16 4.83 0.01 -11.37
N VAL A 17 3.92 -0.68 -10.67
CA VAL A 17 2.87 -0.06 -9.86
C VAL A 17 3.49 0.58 -8.62
N GLY A 18 4.36 -0.14 -7.92
CA GLY A 18 5.07 0.36 -6.75
C GLY A 18 5.87 1.62 -7.07
N PHE A 19 6.71 1.57 -8.12
CA PHE A 19 7.51 2.72 -8.56
C PHE A 19 6.65 3.94 -8.95
N ALA A 20 5.54 3.72 -9.65
CA ALA A 20 4.65 4.80 -10.03
C ALA A 20 4.04 5.47 -8.78
N LEU A 21 3.53 4.68 -7.84
CA LEU A 21 2.93 5.19 -6.61
C LEU A 21 3.96 5.89 -5.73
N GLU A 22 5.15 5.30 -5.55
CA GLU A 22 6.27 5.91 -4.83
C GLU A 22 6.60 7.28 -5.41
N SER A 23 6.76 7.39 -6.74
CA SER A 23 7.03 8.67 -7.41
C SER A 23 5.95 9.72 -7.12
N PHE A 24 4.67 9.33 -7.10
CA PHE A 24 3.58 10.25 -6.74
C PHE A 24 3.64 10.64 -5.27
N LEU A 25 3.83 9.69 -4.36
CA LEU A 25 3.90 9.94 -2.92
C LEU A 25 5.06 10.89 -2.55
N THR A 26 6.22 10.72 -3.19
CA THR A 26 7.36 11.63 -3.03
C THR A 26 7.02 13.05 -3.49
N LEU A 27 6.35 13.19 -4.64
CA LEU A 27 5.91 14.51 -5.10
C LEU A 27 4.96 15.17 -4.09
N LEU A 28 4.03 14.42 -3.49
CA LEU A 28 3.08 14.96 -2.49
C LEU A 28 3.76 15.53 -1.23
N GLY A 29 4.97 15.09 -0.91
CA GLY A 29 5.73 15.55 0.25
C GLY A 29 6.48 16.87 0.05
N PHE A 30 6.53 17.40 -1.17
CA PHE A 30 7.31 18.59 -1.53
C PHE A 30 6.40 19.80 -1.79
N PRO A 31 6.78 21.07 -1.45
CA PRO A 31 8.00 21.50 -0.75
C PRO A 31 7.83 21.67 0.77
N ARG A 32 6.61 21.56 1.32
CA ARG A 32 6.34 21.77 2.74
C ARG A 32 6.36 20.45 3.50
N GLN A 33 7.54 20.12 4.01
CA GLN A 33 7.92 18.84 4.61
C GLN A 33 7.43 18.63 6.05
N ARG A 34 6.32 19.22 6.54
CA ARG A 34 5.89 18.91 7.92
C ARG A 34 5.44 17.45 8.04
N PHE A 35 4.82 16.96 6.97
CA PHE A 35 4.38 15.58 6.83
C PHE A 35 4.73 15.04 5.45
N THR A 36 5.18 13.79 5.37
CA THR A 36 5.41 13.09 4.10
C THR A 36 4.98 11.63 4.21
N ILE A 37 4.89 10.94 3.06
CA ILE A 37 4.71 9.49 3.00
C ILE A 37 5.98 8.90 2.41
N GLU A 38 6.74 8.17 3.22
CA GLU A 38 8.04 7.64 2.82
C GLU A 38 8.05 6.12 2.79
N PRO A 39 8.74 5.49 1.82
CA PRO A 39 9.08 4.08 1.91
C PRO A 39 10.06 3.87 3.08
N PHE A 40 9.80 2.89 3.93
CA PHE A 40 10.72 2.51 5.00
C PHE A 40 11.49 1.24 4.57
N SER A 41 12.58 1.43 3.84
CA SER A 41 13.47 0.39 3.28
C SER A 41 14.84 1.00 2.98
N TRP A 42 15.95 0.30 3.29
CA TRP A 42 17.29 0.82 2.97
C TRP A 42 17.52 0.94 1.47
N ALA A 43 16.96 -0.01 0.70
CA ALA A 43 17.06 -0.01 -0.75
C ALA A 43 16.38 1.23 -1.37
N ALA A 44 15.33 1.75 -0.72
CA ALA A 44 14.60 2.94 -1.16
C ALA A 44 15.25 4.25 -0.65
N GLU A 45 15.80 4.27 0.57
CA GLU A 45 16.49 5.45 1.13
C GLU A 45 17.69 5.87 0.28
N ARG A 46 18.47 4.90 -0.21
CA ARG A 46 19.60 5.15 -1.14
C ARG A 46 19.18 5.85 -2.43
N TRP A 47 17.94 5.64 -2.88
CA TRP A 47 17.38 6.26 -4.07
C TRP A 47 17.05 7.74 -3.85
N LEU A 48 16.67 8.11 -2.62
CA LEU A 48 16.36 9.48 -2.23
C LEU A 48 17.61 10.29 -1.88
N GLY A 49 18.80 9.66 -1.84
CA GLY A 49 20.11 10.32 -1.68
C GLY A 49 20.32 11.01 -0.34
N ALA A 50 19.48 10.71 0.67
CA ALA A 50 19.39 11.45 1.91
C ALA A 50 20.03 10.70 3.09
N ASP A 51 21.20 10.09 2.86
CA ASP A 51 21.86 9.05 3.68
C ASP A 51 22.35 9.50 5.09
N ALA A 52 22.02 10.71 5.56
CA ALA A 52 22.55 11.19 6.84
C ALA A 52 21.68 12.20 7.61
N ARG A 53 20.66 12.81 6.98
CA ARG A 53 19.94 13.96 7.58
C ARG A 53 18.48 13.66 7.95
N LEU A 54 17.88 12.61 7.39
CA LEU A 54 16.48 12.28 7.68
C LEU A 54 16.32 11.68 9.08
N HIS A 55 17.25 10.81 9.51
CA HIS A 55 17.11 10.08 10.77
C HIS A 55 17.00 10.97 12.02
N SER A 56 17.69 12.12 12.04
CA SER A 56 17.71 13.02 13.20
C SER A 56 16.52 13.99 13.24
N ALA A 57 15.73 14.07 12.17
CA ALA A 57 14.67 15.06 12.02
C ALA A 57 13.26 14.44 12.02
N ILE A 58 13.13 13.11 12.13
CA ILE A 58 11.82 12.46 12.28
C ILE A 58 11.36 12.63 13.72
N ARG A 59 10.32 13.45 13.90
CA ARG A 59 9.67 13.63 15.19
C ARG A 59 8.79 12.42 15.55
N GLY A 60 8.12 11.87 14.55
CA GLY A 60 7.31 10.68 14.73
C GLY A 60 6.72 10.16 13.44
N PHE A 61 6.21 8.93 13.46
CA PHE A 61 5.71 8.27 12.27
C PHE A 61 4.53 7.34 12.55
N ARG A 62 3.87 6.92 11.46
CA ARG A 62 2.79 5.93 11.46
C ARG A 62 3.05 4.90 10.35
N PRO A 63 3.45 3.66 10.68
CA PRO A 63 3.74 2.64 9.67
C PRO A 63 2.46 2.11 9.05
N PHE A 64 2.53 1.74 7.77
CA PHE A 64 1.49 0.99 7.09
C PHE A 64 2.12 0.10 6.01
N TYR A 65 1.42 -0.97 5.64
CA TYR A 65 1.96 -1.99 4.74
C TYR A 65 1.10 -2.15 3.50
N MET A 66 1.74 -2.14 2.34
CA MET A 66 1.09 -2.37 1.06
C MET A 66 1.69 -3.58 0.39
N GLN A 67 0.83 -4.46 -0.11
CA GLN A 67 1.26 -5.52 -1.03
C GLN A 67 0.67 -5.26 -2.41
N PHE A 68 1.51 -4.86 -3.34
CA PHE A 68 1.10 -4.63 -4.71
C PHE A 68 0.70 -5.94 -5.41
N LYS A 69 -0.37 -5.86 -6.19
CA LYS A 69 -0.91 -6.96 -6.96
C LYS A 69 -1.12 -6.55 -8.40
N ARG A 70 -0.85 -7.51 -9.28
CA ARG A 70 -1.16 -7.40 -10.70
C ARG A 70 -2.55 -7.98 -10.99
N PRO A 71 -3.46 -7.24 -11.65
CA PRO A 71 -4.75 -7.77 -12.02
C PRO A 71 -4.63 -8.73 -13.21
N ALA A 72 -5.52 -9.70 -13.21
CA ALA A 72 -5.92 -10.47 -14.37
C ALA A 72 -7.44 -10.32 -14.55
N ALA A 73 -7.96 -10.65 -15.71
CA ALA A 73 -9.39 -10.51 -15.99
C ALA A 73 -9.95 -11.72 -16.72
N TYR A 74 -11.24 -11.92 -16.52
CA TYR A 74 -12.07 -12.79 -17.34
C TYR A 74 -13.26 -11.99 -17.88
N PRO A 75 -13.58 -12.13 -19.18
CA PRO A 75 -14.80 -11.54 -19.72
C PRO A 75 -16.04 -12.16 -19.06
N ASP A 76 -17.15 -11.43 -19.07
CA ASP A 76 -18.45 -11.82 -18.49
C ASP A 76 -19.00 -13.16 -19.02
N PHE A 77 -18.71 -13.50 -20.27
CA PHE A 77 -19.09 -14.78 -20.90
C PHE A 77 -18.16 -15.95 -20.56
N SER A 78 -17.10 -15.74 -19.76
CA SER A 78 -16.17 -16.80 -19.37
C SER A 78 -16.83 -17.82 -18.43
N THR A 79 -16.45 -19.09 -18.58
CA THR A 79 -16.86 -20.19 -17.69
C THR A 79 -15.90 -20.40 -16.51
N SER A 80 -15.00 -19.45 -16.26
CA SER A 80 -14.01 -19.53 -15.19
C SER A 80 -14.66 -19.66 -13.81
N LYS A 81 -13.92 -20.19 -12.83
CA LYS A 81 -14.37 -20.22 -11.43
C LYS A 81 -14.69 -18.80 -10.92
N ILE A 82 -13.92 -17.80 -11.37
CA ILE A 82 -14.09 -16.41 -10.95
C ILE A 82 -15.48 -15.88 -11.30
N ILE A 83 -15.88 -16.03 -12.56
CA ILE A 83 -17.20 -15.57 -13.04
C ILE A 83 -18.33 -16.36 -12.37
N ARG A 84 -18.17 -17.69 -12.23
CA ARG A 84 -19.19 -18.52 -11.55
C ARG A 84 -19.39 -18.13 -10.09
N ASP A 85 -18.31 -17.87 -9.36
CA ASP A 85 -18.36 -17.46 -7.96
C ASP A 85 -19.02 -16.08 -7.80
N ARG A 86 -18.70 -15.11 -8.69
CA ARG A 86 -19.34 -13.78 -8.70
C ARG A 86 -20.83 -13.86 -9.04
N ARG A 87 -21.23 -14.68 -10.02
CA ARG A 87 -22.66 -14.92 -10.33
C ARG A 87 -23.40 -15.52 -9.14
N LYS A 88 -22.78 -16.49 -8.44
CA LYS A 88 -23.38 -17.11 -7.25
C LYS A 88 -23.53 -16.11 -6.09
N ALA A 89 -22.64 -15.13 -6.00
CA ALA A 89 -22.70 -14.04 -5.02
C ALA A 89 -23.54 -12.84 -5.49
N GLU A 90 -24.24 -12.93 -6.62
CA GLU A 90 -25.08 -11.88 -7.21
C GLU A 90 -24.34 -10.56 -7.50
N LEU A 91 -23.05 -10.65 -7.84
CA LEU A 91 -22.20 -9.50 -8.16
C LEU A 91 -22.08 -9.27 -9.67
N SER A 92 -21.85 -8.02 -10.06
CA SER A 92 -21.61 -7.63 -11.45
C SER A 92 -20.36 -8.30 -12.02
N ILE A 93 -20.48 -8.73 -13.27
CA ILE A 93 -19.40 -9.37 -14.04
C ILE A 93 -19.07 -8.62 -15.33
N ALA A 94 -19.84 -7.58 -15.65
CA ALA A 94 -19.74 -6.83 -16.90
C ALA A 94 -18.83 -5.59 -16.75
N PRO A 95 -18.07 -5.21 -17.81
CA PRO A 95 -17.84 -5.98 -19.04
C PRO A 95 -16.86 -7.15 -18.83
N ARG A 96 -16.06 -7.08 -17.77
CA ARG A 96 -15.17 -8.16 -17.32
C ARG A 96 -14.99 -8.09 -15.80
N ALA A 97 -14.66 -9.22 -15.19
CA ALA A 97 -14.28 -9.27 -13.78
C ALA A 97 -12.75 -9.27 -13.66
N LEU A 98 -12.21 -8.30 -12.91
CA LEU A 98 -10.82 -8.26 -12.53
C LEU A 98 -10.60 -9.15 -11.30
N TYR A 99 -9.41 -9.73 -11.17
CA TYR A 99 -9.04 -10.52 -10.01
C TYR A 99 -7.52 -10.60 -9.85
N PHE A 100 -7.06 -10.90 -8.65
CA PHE A 100 -5.68 -11.33 -8.41
C PHE A 100 -5.67 -12.59 -7.52
N PRO A 101 -4.83 -13.60 -7.85
CA PRO A 101 -4.66 -14.78 -7.02
C PRO A 101 -3.79 -14.48 -5.80
N LEU A 102 -4.00 -15.22 -4.72
CA LEU A 102 -3.05 -15.25 -3.61
C LEU A 102 -1.84 -16.08 -4.00
N ARG A 103 -0.65 -15.62 -3.59
CA ARG A 103 0.61 -16.27 -3.93
C ARG A 103 0.74 -17.59 -3.17
N GLN A 104 1.32 -18.59 -3.83
CA GLN A 104 1.69 -19.83 -3.17
C GLN A 104 2.76 -19.56 -2.11
N LYS A 105 2.71 -20.34 -1.03
CA LYS A 105 3.73 -20.32 0.01
C LYS A 105 5.02 -20.90 -0.59
N GLN A 106 6.13 -20.18 -0.51
CA GLN A 106 7.45 -20.72 -0.87
C GLN A 106 7.91 -21.67 0.24
N GLU A 107 8.83 -22.58 -0.08
CA GLU A 107 9.37 -23.54 0.89
C GLU A 107 10.08 -22.85 2.05
N SER A 108 10.76 -21.74 1.77
CA SER A 108 11.40 -20.87 2.77
C SER A 108 10.41 -20.10 3.64
N HIS A 109 9.15 -19.97 3.21
CA HIS A 109 8.15 -19.20 3.94
C HIS A 109 7.48 -20.05 5.01
N ARG A 110 7.50 -19.53 6.23
CA ARG A 110 6.78 -20.15 7.34
C ARG A 110 5.27 -20.16 7.09
N ASP A 111 4.72 -19.02 6.71
CA ASP A 111 3.29 -18.83 6.48
C ASP A 111 3.01 -18.17 5.11
N PHE A 112 1.76 -18.20 4.68
CA PHE A 112 1.32 -17.49 3.49
C PHE A 112 1.51 -15.98 3.66
N GLN A 113 1.96 -15.32 2.60
CA GLN A 113 2.07 -13.85 2.55
C GLN A 113 0.76 -13.15 2.98
N HIS A 114 -0.39 -13.74 2.65
CA HIS A 114 -1.69 -13.26 3.10
C HIS A 114 -1.86 -13.24 4.62
N ASN A 115 -1.45 -14.32 5.29
CA ASN A 115 -1.56 -14.43 6.73
C ASN A 115 -0.57 -13.50 7.43
N VAL A 116 0.62 -13.29 6.85
CA VAL A 116 1.59 -12.30 7.34
C VAL A 116 0.98 -10.88 7.30
N LEU A 117 0.46 -10.48 6.14
CA LEU A 117 -0.18 -9.16 5.96
C LEU A 117 -1.39 -8.98 6.89
N LEU A 118 -2.20 -10.04 7.08
CA LEU A 118 -3.34 -10.04 8.00
C LEU A 118 -2.91 -9.82 9.45
N ARG A 119 -1.86 -10.50 9.92
CA ARG A 119 -1.38 -10.32 11.30
C ARG A 119 -0.81 -8.93 11.55
N LEU A 120 -0.07 -8.39 10.57
CA LEU A 120 0.40 -7.00 10.61
C LEU A 120 -0.79 -6.04 10.75
N ARG A 121 -1.82 -6.23 9.92
CA ARG A 121 -3.05 -5.46 9.98
C ARG A 121 -3.72 -5.52 11.36
N GLU A 122 -3.97 -6.72 11.86
CA GLU A 122 -4.65 -6.95 13.15
C GLU A 122 -3.91 -6.22 14.28
N LYS A 123 -2.58 -6.28 14.30
CA LYS A 123 -1.75 -5.61 15.31
C LYS A 123 -1.77 -4.09 15.18
N LEU A 124 -1.63 -3.56 13.97
CA LEU A 124 -1.65 -2.13 13.73
C LEU A 124 -3.01 -1.50 14.07
N LEU A 125 -4.11 -2.14 13.67
CA LEU A 125 -5.47 -1.67 13.97
C LEU A 125 -5.77 -1.73 15.47
N HIS A 126 -5.37 -2.82 16.15
CA HIS A 126 -5.57 -2.96 17.59
C HIS A 126 -4.93 -1.83 18.40
N ARG A 127 -3.78 -1.32 17.93
CA ARG A 127 -3.03 -0.24 18.58
C ARG A 127 -3.35 1.15 18.01
N ASP A 128 -4.21 1.26 17.00
CA ASP A 128 -4.46 2.51 16.26
C ASP A 128 -3.17 3.16 15.73
N LEU A 129 -2.26 2.33 15.21
CA LEU A 129 -0.92 2.70 14.73
C LEU A 129 -0.78 2.66 13.21
N GLY A 130 -1.77 2.15 12.48
CA GLY A 130 -1.66 2.00 11.02
C GLY A 130 -2.65 0.98 10.47
N ASP A 131 -2.44 0.59 9.22
CA ASP A 131 -3.23 -0.44 8.55
C ASP A 131 -2.34 -1.18 7.53
N ALA A 132 -2.84 -2.29 6.99
CA ALA A 132 -2.16 -3.05 5.95
C ALA A 132 -3.15 -3.55 4.92
N ALA A 133 -2.82 -3.46 3.63
CA ALA A 133 -3.73 -3.84 2.57
C ALA A 133 -3.03 -4.30 1.28
N TYR A 134 -3.78 -5.00 0.44
CA TYR A 134 -3.43 -5.19 -0.96
C TYR A 134 -3.76 -3.95 -1.76
N VAL A 135 -2.92 -3.60 -2.72
CA VAL A 135 -3.18 -2.52 -3.67
C VAL A 135 -3.06 -3.08 -5.08
N CYS A 136 -4.11 -2.94 -5.88
CA CYS A 136 -4.17 -3.46 -7.23
C CYS A 136 -4.70 -2.37 -8.18
N PRO A 137 -4.01 -2.06 -9.29
CA PRO A 137 -4.57 -1.16 -10.29
C PRO A 137 -5.81 -1.75 -10.95
N LEU A 138 -6.68 -0.87 -11.45
CA LEU A 138 -7.89 -1.23 -12.19
C LEU A 138 -7.63 -1.45 -13.70
N PHE A 139 -6.40 -1.20 -14.17
CA PHE A 139 -6.03 -1.31 -15.58
C PHE A 139 -5.37 -2.65 -15.91
N LEU A 140 -5.62 -3.18 -17.10
CA LEU A 140 -4.86 -4.33 -17.64
C LEU A 140 -3.71 -3.87 -18.55
N ASP A 141 -3.91 -2.79 -19.28
CA ASP A 141 -2.91 -2.27 -20.21
C ASP A 141 -2.01 -1.21 -19.56
N ARG A 142 -0.70 -1.35 -19.78
CA ARG A 142 0.36 -0.48 -19.27
C ARG A 142 0.27 0.91 -19.87
N SER A 143 -0.08 1.03 -21.15
CA SER A 143 -0.20 2.34 -21.80
C SER A 143 -1.42 3.08 -21.27
N ALA A 144 -2.55 2.38 -21.07
CA ALA A 144 -3.72 2.93 -20.40
C ALA A 144 -3.42 3.36 -18.96
N TYR A 145 -2.71 2.51 -18.19
CA TYR A 145 -2.26 2.86 -16.85
C TYR A 145 -1.40 4.12 -16.85
N ARG A 146 -0.32 4.14 -17.65
CA ARG A 146 0.57 5.30 -17.76
C ARG A 146 -0.15 6.55 -18.26
N LEU A 147 -1.04 6.41 -19.24
CA LEU A 147 -1.83 7.53 -19.73
C LEU A 147 -2.72 8.10 -18.62
N SER A 148 -3.36 7.23 -17.83
CA SER A 148 -4.14 7.66 -16.67
C SER A 148 -3.25 8.38 -15.65
N LEU A 149 -2.04 7.87 -15.36
CA LEU A 149 -1.06 8.55 -14.50
C LEU A 149 -0.70 9.95 -15.03
N HIS A 150 -0.33 10.05 -16.31
CA HIS A 150 0.06 11.32 -16.93
C HIS A 150 -1.12 12.30 -17.01
N TRP A 151 -2.32 11.83 -17.37
CA TRP A 151 -3.53 12.64 -17.46
C TRP A 151 -3.97 13.14 -16.08
N SER A 152 -3.81 12.32 -15.04
CA SER A 152 -4.03 12.71 -13.65
C SER A 152 -3.17 13.91 -13.24
N GLY A 153 -1.93 13.98 -13.74
CA GLY A 153 -1.05 15.14 -13.56
C GLY A 153 -1.45 16.32 -14.46
N LEU A 154 -1.67 16.07 -15.75
CA LEU A 154 -1.93 17.10 -16.77
C LEU A 154 -3.27 17.80 -16.61
N THR A 155 -4.34 17.11 -16.23
CA THR A 155 -5.67 17.71 -15.99
C THR A 155 -5.66 18.77 -14.89
N ARG A 156 -4.65 18.73 -14.03
CA ARG A 156 -4.45 19.67 -12.93
C ARG A 156 -3.51 20.81 -13.32
N TRP A 157 -2.68 20.61 -14.34
CA TRP A 157 -1.74 21.58 -14.90
C TRP A 157 -2.33 22.99 -15.16
N PRO A 158 -3.54 23.14 -15.73
CA PRO A 158 -4.12 24.46 -15.98
C PRO A 158 -4.48 25.23 -14.70
N ARG A 159 -4.79 24.51 -13.60
CA ARG A 159 -5.07 25.12 -12.28
C ARG A 159 -3.77 25.50 -11.57
N PHE A 160 -2.68 24.76 -11.79
CA PHE A 160 -1.36 25.05 -11.20
C PHE A 160 -0.70 26.34 -11.72
N TRP A 161 -0.97 26.74 -12.97
CA TRP A 161 -0.24 27.85 -13.62
C TRP A 161 -0.72 29.26 -13.25
N ARG A 162 -1.93 29.43 -12.68
CA ARG A 162 -2.57 30.76 -12.62
C ARG A 162 -2.34 31.56 -11.36
N HIS A 163 -2.01 30.93 -10.23
CA HIS A 163 -1.85 31.67 -8.98
C HIS A 163 -0.53 31.38 -8.28
N HIS A 164 -0.12 30.12 -8.09
CA HIS A 164 1.25 29.78 -7.69
C HIS A 164 1.55 28.33 -8.15
N PRO A 165 2.61 28.06 -8.93
CA PRO A 165 2.94 26.70 -9.38
C PRO A 165 3.24 25.73 -8.22
N TRP A 166 3.37 26.27 -7.00
CA TRP A 166 3.73 25.57 -5.76
C TRP A 166 2.67 25.71 -4.64
N GLU A 167 1.51 26.32 -4.88
CA GLU A 167 0.39 26.26 -3.92
C GLU A 167 -0.35 24.93 -4.08
N TRP A 168 0.22 23.92 -3.46
CA TRP A 168 -0.30 22.56 -3.48
C TRP A 168 -1.33 22.33 -2.38
N GLU A 169 -1.89 23.39 -1.77
CA GLU A 169 -2.70 23.34 -0.54
C GLU A 169 -3.77 22.24 -0.58
N ASP A 170 -4.50 22.10 -1.69
CA ASP A 170 -5.55 21.08 -1.87
C ASP A 170 -5.07 19.61 -1.97
N ILE A 171 -3.78 19.39 -2.18
CA ILE A 171 -3.11 18.10 -2.45
C ILE A 171 -2.05 17.79 -1.37
N LEU A 172 -1.62 18.81 -0.62
CA LEU A 172 -0.70 18.67 0.49
C LEU A 172 -1.35 17.89 1.63
N LEU A 173 -0.52 17.17 2.37
CA LEU A 173 -0.92 16.52 3.62
C LEU A 173 -1.37 17.54 4.67
N GLU A 174 -0.97 18.81 4.53
CA GLU A 174 -1.34 19.93 5.40
C GLU A 174 -1.86 21.12 4.58
N ASP A 175 -3.18 21.20 4.43
CA ASP A 175 -3.91 22.35 3.88
C ASP A 175 -4.28 23.32 5.01
N GLY A 176 -3.34 24.14 5.50
CA GLY A 176 -3.65 25.16 6.53
C GLY A 176 -4.33 24.62 7.81
N GLY A 177 -4.01 23.38 8.20
CA GLY A 177 -4.65 22.67 9.33
C GLY A 177 -5.89 21.84 8.97
N ARG A 178 -6.22 21.70 7.68
CA ARG A 178 -7.32 20.87 7.16
C ARG A 178 -6.82 19.51 6.66
N THR A 179 -7.76 18.57 6.62
CA THR A 179 -7.59 17.16 6.23
C THR A 179 -6.99 17.00 4.83
N ALA A 180 -5.99 16.11 4.68
CA ALA A 180 -5.48 15.68 3.38
C ALA A 180 -6.62 15.10 2.52
N ARG A 181 -6.77 15.58 1.27
CA ARG A 181 -7.84 15.18 0.35
C ARG A 181 -7.30 14.27 -0.75
N PHE A 182 -6.99 13.02 -0.41
CA PHE A 182 -6.46 12.07 -1.38
C PHE A 182 -7.45 11.72 -2.50
N GLU A 183 -8.75 11.89 -2.28
CA GLU A 183 -9.80 11.65 -3.28
C GLU A 183 -9.64 12.59 -4.49
N ARG A 184 -8.97 13.72 -4.26
CA ARG A 184 -8.65 14.63 -5.34
C ARG A 184 -7.59 14.01 -6.24
N ILE A 185 -6.64 13.22 -5.75
CA ILE A 185 -5.51 12.72 -6.55
C ILE A 185 -5.99 11.56 -7.43
N PRO A 186 -6.19 11.77 -8.76
CA PRO A 186 -6.97 10.81 -9.54
C PRO A 186 -6.29 9.44 -9.64
N VAL A 187 -4.95 9.40 -9.71
CA VAL A 187 -4.19 8.13 -9.69
C VAL A 187 -4.51 7.25 -8.47
N LEU A 188 -4.81 7.85 -7.31
CA LEU A 188 -5.14 7.08 -6.10
C LEU A 188 -6.56 6.50 -6.14
N ALA A 189 -7.44 7.04 -6.97
CA ALA A 189 -8.76 6.46 -7.22
C ALA A 189 -8.70 5.25 -8.17
N GLU A 190 -7.65 5.15 -8.99
CA GLU A 190 -7.47 4.11 -10.00
C GLU A 190 -6.91 2.77 -9.46
N HIS A 191 -6.87 2.62 -8.14
CA HIS A 191 -6.39 1.42 -7.47
C HIS A 191 -7.44 0.93 -6.49
N VAL A 192 -7.81 -0.34 -6.58
CA VAL A 192 -8.58 -1.01 -5.54
C VAL A 192 -7.63 -1.40 -4.41
N THR A 193 -8.01 -1.02 -3.21
CA THR A 193 -7.35 -1.41 -1.98
C THR A 193 -8.21 -2.45 -1.27
N VAL A 194 -7.63 -3.62 -1.04
CA VAL A 194 -8.31 -4.75 -0.43
C VAL A 194 -7.57 -5.12 0.84
N PRO A 195 -8.10 -4.75 2.01
CA PRO A 195 -7.50 -5.17 3.25
C PRO A 195 -7.71 -6.68 3.50
N PRO A 196 -6.69 -7.43 3.96
CA PRO A 196 -6.88 -8.84 4.32
C PRO A 196 -7.88 -8.95 5.48
N HIS A 197 -8.75 -9.97 5.41
CA HIS A 197 -9.89 -10.12 6.34
C HIS A 197 -10.01 -11.52 6.96
N LYS A 198 -9.33 -12.54 6.42
CA LYS A 198 -9.49 -13.92 6.87
C LYS A 198 -8.23 -14.75 6.68
N ARG A 199 -7.85 -15.53 7.68
CA ARG A 199 -6.73 -16.48 7.56
C ARG A 199 -7.02 -17.51 6.48
N ILE A 200 -5.99 -17.80 5.68
CA ILE A 200 -6.05 -18.83 4.63
C ILE A 200 -5.20 -20.03 5.02
N THR A 201 -5.68 -21.21 4.62
CA THR A 201 -4.94 -22.48 4.72
C THR A 201 -4.43 -22.96 3.35
N SER A 202 -4.88 -22.34 2.27
CA SER A 202 -4.51 -22.71 0.90
C SER A 202 -4.31 -21.49 0.01
N ALA A 203 -3.45 -21.61 -1.00
CA ALA A 203 -3.27 -20.57 -2.02
C ALA A 203 -4.35 -20.59 -3.12
N ALA A 204 -5.39 -21.41 -2.98
CA ALA A 204 -6.45 -21.53 -3.98
C ALA A 204 -7.44 -20.36 -3.96
N HIS A 205 -7.28 -19.43 -3.00
CA HIS A 205 -8.09 -18.25 -2.88
C HIS A 205 -7.59 -17.11 -3.78
N SER A 206 -8.52 -16.24 -4.15
CA SER A 206 -8.29 -15.02 -4.91
C SER A 206 -9.25 -13.95 -4.42
N TYR A 207 -8.99 -12.71 -4.83
CA TYR A 207 -9.94 -11.61 -4.72
C TYR A 207 -10.36 -11.22 -6.14
N SER A 208 -11.65 -11.01 -6.36
CA SER A 208 -12.19 -10.47 -7.62
C SER A 208 -13.02 -9.23 -7.38
N PHE A 209 -13.01 -8.33 -8.35
CA PHE A 209 -13.65 -7.01 -8.28
C PHE A 209 -14.10 -6.55 -9.67
N THR A 210 -15.01 -5.57 -9.70
CA THR A 210 -15.42 -4.86 -10.92
C THR A 210 -14.28 -4.00 -11.46
N GLU A 211 -14.36 -3.56 -12.72
CA GLU A 211 -13.40 -2.59 -13.27
C GLU A 211 -13.38 -1.27 -12.51
N GLN A 212 -14.45 -0.92 -11.80
CA GLN A 212 -14.53 0.25 -10.93
C GLN A 212 -14.00 0.00 -9.51
N GLY A 213 -13.63 -1.24 -9.17
CA GLY A 213 -13.14 -1.60 -7.85
C GLY A 213 -14.19 -1.56 -6.73
N THR A 214 -15.48 -1.50 -7.05
CA THR A 214 -16.58 -1.28 -6.10
C THR A 214 -17.11 -2.56 -5.47
N GLU A 215 -17.14 -3.67 -6.19
CA GLU A 215 -17.77 -4.92 -5.74
C GLU A 215 -16.76 -6.05 -5.57
N LEU A 216 -16.27 -6.22 -4.34
CA LEU A 216 -15.30 -7.24 -3.99
C LEU A 216 -15.93 -8.61 -3.69
N CYS A 217 -15.28 -9.67 -4.17
CA CYS A 217 -15.62 -11.05 -3.86
C CYS A 217 -14.36 -11.82 -3.45
N PHE A 218 -14.43 -12.56 -2.35
CA PHE A 218 -13.42 -13.52 -1.94
C PHE A 218 -13.83 -14.92 -2.37
N HIS A 219 -12.88 -15.67 -2.96
CA HIS A 219 -13.15 -16.97 -3.58
C HIS A 219 -13.31 -18.11 -2.56
N SER A 220 -14.45 -18.04 -1.86
CA SER A 220 -15.21 -19.04 -1.11
C SER A 220 -16.67 -18.56 -1.09
N PRO A 221 -17.24 -18.36 -2.29
CA PRO A 221 -18.03 -17.21 -2.73
C PRO A 221 -18.60 -16.38 -1.57
N GLN A 222 -17.87 -15.33 -1.23
CA GLN A 222 -18.24 -14.38 -0.19
C GLN A 222 -18.17 -12.96 -0.77
N ALA A 223 -19.33 -12.30 -0.87
CA ALA A 223 -19.39 -10.89 -1.20
C ALA A 223 -18.84 -10.06 -0.03
N LEU A 224 -18.02 -9.07 -0.33
CA LEU A 224 -17.39 -8.17 0.64
C LEU A 224 -17.65 -6.72 0.22
N PRO A 225 -18.90 -6.24 0.24
CA PRO A 225 -19.26 -4.90 -0.26
C PRO A 225 -18.55 -3.78 0.51
N GLU A 226 -18.32 -3.95 1.81
CA GLU A 226 -17.59 -2.99 2.65
C GLU A 226 -16.06 -3.23 2.63
N GLY A 227 -15.61 -4.29 1.96
CA GLY A 227 -14.22 -4.76 2.01
C GLY A 227 -13.29 -4.12 0.98
N SER A 228 -13.81 -3.46 -0.05
CA SER A 228 -13.01 -2.71 -1.03
C SER A 228 -13.13 -1.21 -0.81
N MET A 229 -12.01 -0.51 -0.95
CA MET A 229 -11.97 0.95 -1.00
C MET A 229 -10.92 1.41 -2.00
N SER A 230 -10.97 2.67 -2.44
CA SER A 230 -9.90 3.20 -3.28
C SER A 230 -8.61 3.38 -2.45
N LEU A 231 -7.45 3.46 -3.11
CA LEU A 231 -6.21 3.82 -2.42
C LEU A 231 -6.30 5.23 -1.80
N ALA A 232 -7.04 6.14 -2.43
CA ALA A 232 -7.34 7.45 -1.87
C ALA A 232 -8.06 7.34 -0.51
N ASP A 233 -9.13 6.55 -0.42
CA ASP A 233 -9.88 6.36 0.83
C ASP A 233 -9.03 5.70 1.92
N PHE A 234 -8.19 4.73 1.53
CA PHE A 234 -7.27 4.05 2.44
C PHE A 234 -6.25 5.02 3.04
N LEU A 235 -5.57 5.82 2.21
CA LEU A 235 -4.62 6.83 2.67
C LEU A 235 -5.31 7.95 3.45
N GLY A 236 -6.52 8.35 3.07
CA GLY A 236 -7.35 9.30 3.82
C GLY A 236 -7.64 8.80 5.23
N LYS A 237 -8.02 7.54 5.40
CA LYS A 237 -8.19 6.92 6.73
C LYS A 237 -6.90 6.89 7.54
N LEU A 238 -5.76 6.58 6.89
CA LEU A 238 -4.46 6.55 7.57
C LEU A 238 -3.98 7.92 8.04
N VAL A 239 -4.21 8.98 7.26
CA VAL A 239 -3.83 10.35 7.63
C VAL A 239 -4.80 10.96 8.64
N ASN A 240 -6.08 10.56 8.59
CA ASN A 240 -7.06 10.95 9.58
C ASN A 240 -6.59 10.50 10.99
N GLY A 241 -6.39 11.48 11.87
CA GLY A 241 -5.84 11.29 13.21
C GLY A 241 -4.31 11.39 13.33
N PHE A 242 -3.54 11.27 12.24
CA PHE A 242 -2.09 11.56 12.26
C PHE A 242 -1.83 13.07 12.31
N LEU A 243 -2.63 13.86 11.61
CA LEU A 243 -2.56 15.33 11.67
C LEU A 243 -2.82 15.89 13.08
N ARG A 244 -3.46 15.12 13.96
CA ARG A 244 -3.75 15.50 15.35
C ARG A 244 -2.64 15.12 16.33
N GLY A 245 -1.63 14.33 15.92
CA GLY A 245 -0.50 13.91 16.75
C GLY A 245 0.28 12.75 16.14
N GLU A 246 1.59 12.67 16.44
CA GLU A 246 2.37 11.48 16.10
C GLU A 246 1.89 10.25 16.89
N LYS A 247 2.03 9.06 16.28
CA LYS A 247 1.64 7.80 16.91
C LYS A 247 2.82 7.04 17.48
N LEU A 248 3.96 7.08 16.81
CA LEU A 248 5.22 6.51 17.30
C LEU A 248 6.31 7.56 17.29
N SER A 249 6.98 7.74 18.43
CA SER A 249 8.29 8.37 18.51
C SER A 249 9.36 7.35 18.11
N PRO A 250 10.41 7.74 17.36
CA PRO A 250 11.53 6.86 17.03
C PRO A 250 12.08 6.11 18.25
N ASP A 251 12.33 6.82 19.35
CA ASP A 251 12.99 6.29 20.56
C ASP A 251 12.20 5.18 21.25
N GLN A 252 10.87 5.19 21.12
CA GLN A 252 9.96 4.23 21.76
C GLN A 252 9.38 3.20 20.77
N SER A 253 9.83 3.23 19.51
CA SER A 253 9.22 2.43 18.45
C SER A 253 9.68 0.97 18.42
N ASN A 254 10.79 0.63 19.09
CA ASN A 254 11.36 -0.73 19.08
C ASN A 254 10.45 -1.77 19.74
N ASP A 255 9.75 -1.42 20.82
CA ASP A 255 8.82 -2.34 21.49
C ASP A 255 7.68 -2.71 20.55
N THR A 256 7.15 -1.71 19.83
CA THR A 256 6.13 -1.91 18.80
C THR A 256 6.66 -2.79 17.66
N LEU A 257 7.87 -2.53 17.19
CA LEU A 257 8.49 -3.33 16.14
C LEU A 257 8.69 -4.79 16.58
N THR A 258 9.16 -5.00 17.80
CA THR A 258 9.34 -6.33 18.40
C THR A 258 8.03 -7.09 18.47
N GLU A 259 6.94 -6.42 18.86
CA GLU A 259 5.61 -7.01 18.85
C GLU A 259 5.12 -7.38 17.44
N LEU A 260 5.40 -6.55 16.43
CA LEU A 260 5.05 -6.84 15.03
C LEU A 260 5.82 -8.04 14.50
N ILE A 261 7.13 -8.11 14.75
CA ILE A 261 7.98 -9.26 14.38
C ILE A 261 7.47 -10.52 15.09
N GLY A 262 7.19 -10.41 16.39
CA GLY A 262 6.60 -11.49 17.19
C GLY A 262 5.22 -11.92 16.70
N ALA A 263 4.40 -11.04 16.15
CA ALA A 263 3.12 -11.42 15.54
C ALA A 263 3.31 -12.26 14.27
N VAL A 264 4.34 -11.97 13.47
CA VAL A 264 4.66 -12.70 12.25
C VAL A 264 5.32 -14.05 12.58
N TYR A 265 6.24 -14.09 13.55
CA TYR A 265 7.12 -15.23 13.85
C TYR A 265 6.85 -15.95 15.19
N GLY A 266 5.93 -15.50 16.03
CA GLY A 266 5.65 -16.13 17.34
C GLY A 266 6.93 -16.40 18.16
N ASP A 267 6.96 -17.53 18.88
CA ASP A 267 8.04 -17.89 19.81
C ASP A 267 9.39 -18.15 19.13
N SER A 268 9.42 -18.45 17.83
CA SER A 268 10.68 -18.57 17.07
C SER A 268 11.14 -17.23 16.49
N GLY A 269 10.50 -16.13 16.91
CA GLY A 269 10.83 -14.78 16.50
C GLY A 269 12.06 -14.23 17.21
N GLU A 270 12.54 -14.83 18.29
CA GLU A 270 13.65 -14.29 19.08
C GLU A 270 14.95 -14.14 18.26
N ASP A 271 15.33 -15.16 17.48
CA ASP A 271 16.53 -15.09 16.64
C ASP A 271 16.36 -14.09 15.49
N MET A 272 15.17 -14.02 14.89
CA MET A 272 14.86 -13.06 13.83
C MET A 272 14.81 -11.62 14.36
N THR A 273 14.22 -11.41 15.53
CA THR A 273 14.22 -10.13 16.23
C THR A 273 15.64 -9.73 16.54
N ARG A 274 16.47 -10.63 17.10
CA ARG A 274 17.88 -10.33 17.37
C ARG A 274 18.61 -9.90 16.11
N TYR A 275 18.49 -10.67 15.02
CA TYR A 275 19.12 -10.33 13.73
C TYR A 275 18.63 -8.99 13.15
N LEU A 276 17.33 -8.70 13.22
CA LEU A 276 16.77 -7.47 12.66
C LEU A 276 17.01 -6.23 13.55
N LEU A 277 17.26 -6.45 14.85
CA LEU A 277 17.58 -5.43 15.82
C LEU A 277 19.10 -5.34 16.11
N GLU A 278 19.93 -5.99 15.29
CA GLU A 278 21.39 -5.86 15.34
C GLU A 278 21.82 -4.55 14.64
N GLY A 279 22.23 -3.54 15.41
CA GLY A 279 22.79 -2.29 14.88
C GLY A 279 22.35 -1.03 15.63
N ASP A 280 22.69 0.13 15.05
CA ASP A 280 22.55 1.43 15.70
C ASP A 280 21.21 2.13 15.37
N GLY A 281 20.22 1.91 16.23
CA GLY A 281 19.12 2.87 16.44
C GLY A 281 17.73 2.41 15.96
N PRO A 282 16.65 2.85 16.63
CA PRO A 282 15.30 2.34 16.38
C PRO A 282 14.83 2.46 14.93
N LEU A 283 15.08 3.57 14.25
CA LEU A 283 14.66 3.75 12.85
C LEU A 283 15.35 2.77 11.90
N ARG A 284 16.62 2.44 12.16
CA ARG A 284 17.36 1.46 11.35
C ARG A 284 16.74 0.08 11.40
N HIS A 285 16.22 -0.29 12.56
CA HIS A 285 15.49 -1.54 12.74
C HIS A 285 14.20 -1.58 11.92
N TRP A 286 13.47 -0.46 11.84
CA TRP A 286 12.28 -0.36 10.99
C TRP A 286 12.61 -0.47 9.50
N PHE A 287 13.74 0.06 9.04
CA PHE A 287 14.19 -0.11 7.66
C PHE A 287 14.61 -1.54 7.35
N ALA A 288 15.37 -2.17 8.26
CA ALA A 288 15.75 -3.58 8.13
C ALA A 288 14.52 -4.49 8.08
N TRP A 289 13.50 -4.19 8.89
CA TRP A 289 12.22 -4.91 8.85
C TRP A 289 11.48 -4.74 7.52
N GLY A 290 11.43 -3.51 7.00
CA GLY A 290 10.84 -3.24 5.69
C GLY A 290 11.52 -3.99 4.55
N ASP A 291 12.86 -4.02 4.53
CA ASP A 291 13.63 -4.79 3.55
C ASP A 291 13.37 -6.29 3.66
N HIS A 292 13.31 -6.79 4.90
CA HIS A 292 13.01 -8.19 5.17
C HIS A 292 11.63 -8.60 4.66
N LEU A 293 10.60 -7.78 4.92
CA LEU A 293 9.24 -7.99 4.42
C LEU A 293 9.16 -7.94 2.90
N ARG A 294 9.90 -7.01 2.27
CA ARG A 294 9.96 -6.89 0.82
C ARG A 294 10.61 -8.13 0.20
N ALA A 295 11.77 -8.54 0.71
CA ALA A 295 12.54 -9.66 0.17
C ALA A 295 11.82 -11.00 0.30
N HIS A 296 11.24 -11.28 1.48
CA HIS A 296 10.62 -12.57 1.75
C HIS A 296 9.13 -12.61 1.33
N TYR A 297 8.38 -11.54 1.60
CA TYR A 297 6.93 -11.57 1.42
C TYR A 297 6.42 -10.68 0.29
N ALA A 298 7.28 -9.89 -0.36
CA ALA A 298 6.89 -8.84 -1.31
C ALA A 298 5.80 -7.93 -0.71
N ILE A 299 5.99 -7.57 0.56
CA ILE A 299 5.19 -6.59 1.29
C ILE A 299 6.07 -5.36 1.44
N GLU A 300 5.59 -4.22 0.99
CA GLU A 300 6.30 -2.96 1.11
C GLU A 300 5.83 -2.22 2.36
N GLN A 301 6.80 -1.68 3.10
CA GLN A 301 6.57 -0.85 4.27
C GLN A 301 6.66 0.62 3.89
N TYR A 302 5.64 1.37 4.26
CA TYR A 302 5.60 2.82 4.16
C TYR A 302 5.35 3.41 5.53
N ALA A 303 5.66 4.69 5.71
CA ALA A 303 5.27 5.43 6.89
C ALA A 303 4.76 6.82 6.54
N LEU A 304 3.72 7.26 7.25
CA LEU A 304 3.44 8.69 7.35
C LEU A 304 4.46 9.26 8.33
N VAL A 305 5.30 10.17 7.87
CA VAL A 305 6.38 10.76 8.65
C VAL A 305 5.99 12.18 9.02
N ARG A 306 6.24 12.56 10.27
CA ARG A 306 6.19 13.92 10.75
C ARG A 306 7.62 14.38 11.04
N TRP A 307 8.00 15.49 10.45
CA TRP A 307 9.32 16.07 10.61
C TRP A 307 9.34 17.09 11.74
N GLU A 308 10.51 17.30 12.34
CA GLU A 308 10.74 18.40 13.26
C GLU A 308 10.53 19.75 12.55
N ALA A 309 10.03 20.74 13.29
CA ALA A 309 9.75 22.06 12.72
C ALA A 309 11.08 22.76 12.40
N GLY A 310 11.45 22.78 11.12
CA GLY A 310 12.68 23.39 10.63
C GLY A 310 13.64 22.35 10.05
N LEU A 311 13.30 21.81 8.86
CA LEU A 311 14.34 21.30 7.99
C LEU A 311 15.16 22.50 7.48
N PRO A 312 16.49 22.37 7.28
CA PRO A 312 17.29 23.45 6.73
C PRO A 312 16.69 23.86 5.40
N GLU A 313 16.59 25.16 5.14
CA GLU A 313 16.22 25.68 3.82
C GLU A 313 17.00 24.91 2.75
N LEU A 314 16.28 24.10 1.96
CA LEU A 314 16.83 23.46 0.79
C LEU A 314 16.98 24.57 -0.26
N PHE A 315 18.19 25.13 -0.32
CA PHE A 315 18.66 25.99 -1.41
C PHE A 315 18.74 25.20 -2.72
#